data_AF-A0A2L0UFJ2-F1
#
_entry.id   AF-A0A2L0UFJ2-F1
#
_cell.length_a   1.000
_cell.length_b   1.000
_cell.length_c   1.000
_cell.angle_alpha   90.00
_cell.angle_beta   90.00
_cell.angle_gamma   90.00
#
_symmetry.space_group_name_H-M   'P 1'
#
loop_
_entity.id
_entity.type
_entity.pdbx_description
1 polymer ?
#
loop_
_entity_poly.entity_id
_entity_poly.type
_entity_poly.pdbx_seq_one_letter_code
_entity_poly.pdbx_strand_id
1 'polypeptide(L)'
;MNRDGTDTTASTARDMPPRAGDRPGARRKNLVAALRSRPAGAWATGLAATLLYTLFSVTQWYRLDSPSWDLGIFTQLAKAYAAPGAPIVPIKGEDFNLLGDHFHPLLVLLGPAYALAPSGLTLLVVQGLLFGLSVAVVARTGMTLLGRAAGIGVGIAYALSWGLQSAVAAQFHEIAFAVPLLALSLEAVLLRRVLPAVVWGGLLVFVKEDLGLTVIALGLVLAWRLRTIAGLWLSLWGALWLIVSVRVILPALNTSGQYDYSDRIDVGGMIADPAGAVVDLVSGTAKHETLLLLLLAGGALFLRSSLSLVLLPTILWRFASGQEGYWGISR
;
A
#
# COMPACT_ATOMS: atom_id res chain seq x y z
N MET A 1 -92.96 -22.14 25.93
CA MET A 1 -92.18 -22.97 24.99
C MET A 1 -91.95 -22.12 23.73
N ASN A 2 -90.85 -21.36 23.67
CA ASN A 2 -90.46 -20.51 22.51
C ASN A 2 -89.70 -21.40 21.50
N ARG A 3 -90.16 -21.54 20.25
CA ARG A 3 -90.03 -20.66 19.05
C ARG A 3 -88.67 -20.76 18.34
N ASP A 4 -88.77 -21.30 17.11
CA ASP A 4 -88.29 -20.81 15.80
C ASP A 4 -86.82 -20.39 15.57
N GLY A 5 -86.33 -20.72 14.37
CA GLY A 5 -85.67 -19.72 13.54
C GLY A 5 -84.33 -20.10 12.92
N THR A 6 -84.28 -20.00 11.59
CA THR A 6 -83.16 -20.14 10.66
C THR A 6 -82.18 -18.94 10.68
N ASP A 7 -81.10 -19.07 9.91
CA ASP A 7 -80.42 -18.03 9.11
C ASP A 7 -79.11 -17.33 9.57
N THR A 8 -78.14 -17.43 8.64
CA THR A 8 -77.12 -16.47 8.15
C THR A 8 -76.82 -15.17 8.89
N THR A 9 -75.51 -14.89 9.10
CA THR A 9 -74.83 -13.57 8.95
C THR A 9 -73.33 -13.83 8.73
N ALA A 10 -72.63 -13.40 7.68
CA ALA A 10 -72.30 -12.05 7.19
C ALA A 10 -71.29 -11.27 8.07
N SER A 11 -70.13 -10.98 7.46
CA SER A 11 -69.25 -9.80 7.64
C SER A 11 -68.46 -9.61 8.94
N THR A 12 -67.14 -9.76 8.83
CA THR A 12 -66.19 -8.79 9.40
C THR A 12 -65.02 -8.58 8.43
N ALA A 13 -65.07 -7.46 7.69
CA ALA A 13 -63.90 -6.89 7.05
C ALA A 13 -62.87 -6.54 8.14
N ARG A 14 -61.67 -7.12 8.07
CA ARG A 14 -60.52 -6.69 8.88
C ARG A 14 -59.68 -5.74 8.04
N ASP A 15 -59.56 -4.52 8.55
CA ASP A 15 -58.59 -3.51 8.10
C ASP A 15 -57.19 -4.12 7.98
N MET A 16 -56.66 -4.12 6.77
CA MET A 16 -55.25 -4.42 6.50
C MET A 16 -54.50 -3.08 6.44
N PRO A 17 -53.45 -2.86 7.26
CA PRO A 17 -52.71 -1.60 7.21
C PRO A 17 -51.99 -1.45 5.85
N PRO A 18 -51.88 -0.23 5.31
CA PRO A 18 -51.26 -0.01 4.02
C PRO A 18 -49.77 -0.39 4.06
N ARG A 19 -49.34 -1.24 3.11
CA ARG A 19 -47.92 -1.57 2.89
C ARG A 19 -47.14 -0.27 2.67
N ALA A 20 -46.07 -0.10 3.44
CA ALA A 20 -45.14 1.02 3.32
C ALA A 20 -44.51 1.03 1.92
N GLY A 21 -45.12 1.79 1.01
CA GLY A 21 -44.59 2.11 -0.30
C GLY A 21 -43.36 3.02 -0.17
N ASP A 22 -42.27 2.57 -0.77
CA ASP A 22 -40.97 3.23 -0.86
C ASP A 22 -41.12 4.62 -1.53
N ARG A 23 -41.21 5.69 -0.71
CA ARG A 23 -41.52 7.05 -1.21
C ARG A 23 -40.38 7.58 -2.09
N PRO A 24 -40.62 7.94 -3.37
CA PRO A 24 -39.59 8.40 -4.32
C PRO A 24 -38.74 9.59 -3.83
N GLY A 25 -39.32 10.45 -2.97
CA GLY A 25 -38.62 11.59 -2.37
C GLY A 25 -37.55 11.23 -1.34
N ALA A 26 -37.66 10.08 -0.66
CA ALA A 26 -36.67 9.61 0.31
C ALA A 26 -35.41 9.09 -0.39
N ARG A 27 -35.55 8.35 -1.50
CA ARG A 27 -34.42 7.92 -2.35
C ARG A 27 -33.66 9.11 -2.96
N ARG A 28 -34.35 10.14 -3.43
CA ARG A 28 -33.71 11.36 -3.98
C ARG A 28 -32.95 12.16 -2.91
N LYS A 29 -33.50 12.32 -1.70
CA LYS A 29 -32.81 12.99 -0.58
C LYS A 29 -31.59 12.20 -0.09
N ASN A 30 -31.68 10.87 -0.03
CA ASN A 30 -30.56 10.00 0.32
C ASN A 30 -29.45 10.02 -0.75
N LEU A 31 -29.82 10.12 -2.04
CA LEU A 31 -28.83 10.25 -3.13
C LEU A 31 -28.12 11.60 -3.09
N VAL A 32 -28.84 12.71 -2.86
CA VAL A 32 -28.24 14.05 -2.74
C VAL A 32 -27.39 14.19 -1.48
N ALA A 33 -27.80 13.57 -0.36
CA ALA A 33 -27.00 13.49 0.86
C ALA A 33 -25.74 12.63 0.66
N ALA A 34 -25.84 11.50 -0.04
CA ALA A 34 -24.70 10.64 -0.41
C ALA A 34 -23.73 11.32 -1.40
N LEU A 35 -24.24 12.17 -2.29
CA LEU A 35 -23.43 12.99 -3.20
C LEU A 35 -22.77 14.17 -2.46
N ARG A 36 -23.45 14.79 -1.49
CA ARG A 36 -22.89 15.83 -0.60
C ARG A 36 -21.92 15.28 0.45
N SER A 37 -22.02 13.99 0.78
CA SER A 37 -21.07 13.27 1.63
C SER A 37 -19.89 12.68 0.86
N ARG A 38 -19.74 12.99 -0.44
CA ARG A 38 -18.53 12.64 -1.17
C ARG A 38 -17.33 13.31 -0.49
N PRO A 39 -16.23 12.58 -0.25
CA PRO A 39 -15.06 13.11 0.43
C PRO A 39 -14.25 13.99 -0.54
N ALA A 40 -14.89 15.03 -1.10
CA ALA A 40 -14.27 15.97 -2.04
C ALA A 40 -13.01 16.62 -1.44
N GLY A 41 -13.03 16.87 -0.12
CA GLY A 41 -11.83 17.29 0.62
C GLY A 41 -10.68 16.30 0.48
N ALA A 42 -10.92 14.99 0.69
CA ALA A 42 -9.88 13.98 0.57
C ALA A 42 -9.32 13.86 -0.85
N TRP A 43 -10.18 13.87 -1.87
CA TRP A 43 -9.75 13.84 -3.27
C TRP A 43 -8.99 15.10 -3.66
N ALA A 44 -9.41 16.28 -3.18
CA ALA A 44 -8.67 17.52 -3.38
C ALA A 44 -7.29 17.47 -2.70
N THR A 45 -7.19 16.92 -1.48
CA THR A 45 -5.89 16.71 -0.80
C THR A 45 -4.99 15.76 -1.59
N GLY A 46 -5.53 14.64 -2.08
CA GLY A 46 -4.77 13.71 -2.91
C GLY A 46 -4.31 14.31 -4.24
N LEU A 47 -5.19 15.06 -4.92
CA LEU A 47 -4.85 15.77 -6.14
C LEU A 47 -3.77 16.83 -5.91
N ALA A 48 -3.87 17.60 -4.83
CA ALA A 48 -2.83 18.57 -4.46
C ALA A 48 -1.48 17.89 -4.22
N ALA A 49 -1.46 16.74 -3.54
CA ALA A 49 -0.24 15.95 -3.36
C ALA A 49 0.32 15.41 -4.69
N THR A 50 -0.53 14.86 -5.57
CA THR A 50 -0.12 14.45 -6.93
C THR A 50 0.55 15.59 -7.68
N LEU A 51 -0.07 16.78 -7.70
CA LEU A 51 0.45 17.94 -8.40
C LEU A 51 1.78 18.40 -7.82
N LEU A 52 1.89 18.44 -6.49
CA LEU A 52 3.12 18.81 -5.79
C LEU A 52 4.28 17.85 -6.14
N TYR A 53 4.06 16.53 -6.01
CA TYR A 53 5.10 15.54 -6.30
C TYR A 53 5.46 15.50 -7.78
N THR A 54 4.49 15.67 -8.67
CA THR A 54 4.73 15.73 -10.12
C THR A 54 5.54 16.97 -10.46
N LEU A 55 5.20 18.14 -9.92
CA LEU A 55 5.94 19.38 -10.14
C LEU A 55 7.38 19.25 -9.64
N PHE A 56 7.59 18.68 -8.46
CA PHE A 56 8.92 18.41 -7.93
C PHE A 56 9.71 17.47 -8.85
N SER A 57 9.09 16.37 -9.28
CA SER A 57 9.75 15.39 -10.15
C SER A 57 10.07 15.94 -11.55
N VAL A 58 9.19 16.78 -12.10
CA VAL A 58 9.42 17.53 -13.34
C VAL A 58 10.60 18.50 -13.17
N THR A 59 10.72 19.14 -12.01
CA THR A 59 11.85 20.02 -11.71
C THR A 59 13.16 19.24 -11.68
N GLN A 60 13.19 18.07 -11.03
CA GLN A 60 14.35 17.17 -11.04
C GLN A 60 14.70 16.74 -12.48
N TRP A 61 13.70 16.37 -13.28
CA TRP A 61 13.87 15.96 -14.66
C TRP A 61 14.54 17.03 -15.54
N TYR A 62 14.08 18.28 -15.46
CA TYR A 62 14.68 19.39 -16.23
C TYR A 62 16.02 19.87 -15.69
N ARG A 63 16.33 19.59 -14.41
CA ARG A 63 17.65 19.82 -13.82
C ARG A 63 18.64 18.70 -14.12
N LEU A 64 18.18 17.61 -14.74
CA LEU A 64 18.97 16.40 -14.99
C LEU A 64 19.48 15.76 -13.69
N ASP A 65 18.72 15.92 -12.60
CA ASP A 65 19.04 15.25 -11.35
C ASP A 65 18.91 13.73 -11.55
N SER A 66 19.99 12.99 -11.32
CA SER A 66 20.03 11.52 -11.40
C SER A 66 20.61 10.97 -10.10
N PRO A 67 19.79 10.75 -9.06
CA PRO A 67 20.27 10.30 -7.77
C PRO A 67 20.78 8.85 -7.78
N SER A 68 20.31 8.05 -8.72
CA SER A 68 20.70 6.65 -8.93
C SER A 68 20.39 6.23 -10.38
N TRP A 69 20.75 4.98 -10.70
CA TRP A 69 20.44 4.34 -11.98
C TRP A 69 18.98 3.85 -12.09
N ASP A 70 18.22 3.88 -11.00
CA ASP A 70 16.91 3.22 -10.88
C ASP A 70 15.90 3.75 -11.89
N LEU A 71 15.84 5.08 -12.10
CA LEU A 71 14.94 5.66 -13.09
C LEU A 71 15.23 5.10 -14.50
N GLY A 72 16.50 4.92 -14.85
CA GLY A 72 16.91 4.31 -16.12
C GLY A 72 16.49 2.83 -16.23
N ILE A 73 16.74 2.06 -15.17
CA ILE A 73 16.37 0.64 -15.07
C ILE A 73 14.86 0.46 -15.24
N PHE A 74 14.05 1.18 -14.45
CA PHE A 74 12.59 1.07 -14.53
C PHE A 74 12.02 1.63 -15.85
N THR A 75 12.66 2.64 -16.45
CA THR A 75 12.28 3.14 -17.77
C THR A 75 12.46 2.06 -18.84
N GLN A 76 13.56 1.31 -18.81
CA GLN A 76 13.76 0.18 -19.73
C GLN A 76 12.77 -0.95 -19.48
N LEU A 77 12.46 -1.26 -18.22
CA LEU A 77 11.42 -2.23 -17.88
C LEU A 77 10.05 -1.81 -18.44
N ALA A 78 9.66 -0.54 -18.24
CA ALA A 78 8.38 -0.04 -18.72
C ALA A 78 8.31 -0.04 -20.26
N LYS A 79 9.43 0.28 -20.92
CA LYS A 79 9.59 0.15 -22.38
C LYS A 79 9.40 -1.30 -22.84
N ALA A 80 10.01 -2.27 -22.16
CA ALA A 80 9.86 -3.69 -22.50
C ALA A 80 8.40 -4.14 -22.34
N TYR A 81 7.72 -3.74 -21.26
CA TYR A 81 6.30 -4.03 -21.04
C TYR A 81 5.32 -3.30 -21.95
N ALA A 82 5.77 -2.30 -22.73
CA ALA A 82 4.95 -1.70 -23.77
C ALA A 82 4.72 -2.64 -24.98
N ALA A 83 5.45 -3.76 -25.03
CA ALA A 83 5.27 -4.84 -25.98
C ALA A 83 5.10 -6.20 -25.25
N PRO A 84 4.59 -7.25 -25.93
CA PRO A 84 4.58 -8.60 -25.37
C PRO A 84 6.01 -9.11 -25.17
N GLY A 85 6.35 -9.56 -23.96
CA GLY A 85 7.66 -10.14 -23.68
C GLY A 85 8.08 -10.07 -22.22
N ALA A 86 9.28 -10.59 -21.95
CA ALA A 86 9.95 -10.46 -20.66
C ALA A 86 10.57 -9.05 -20.50
N PRO A 87 10.70 -8.53 -19.26
CA PRO A 87 11.28 -7.23 -19.01
C PRO A 87 12.81 -7.28 -19.07
N ILE A 88 13.35 -7.41 -20.27
CA ILE A 88 14.79 -7.39 -20.52
C ILE A 88 15.31 -5.94 -20.46
N VAL A 89 16.32 -5.68 -19.63
CA VAL A 89 16.86 -4.34 -19.36
C VAL A 89 18.37 -4.25 -19.62
N PRO A 90 18.79 -3.83 -20.83
CA PRO A 90 20.20 -3.73 -21.23
C PRO A 90 21.11 -2.94 -20.28
N ILE A 91 20.56 -1.99 -19.50
CA ILE A 91 21.34 -1.19 -18.54
C ILE A 91 21.97 -2.03 -17.42
N LYS A 92 21.43 -3.23 -17.15
CA LYS A 92 21.97 -4.19 -16.17
C LYS A 92 22.87 -5.25 -16.82
N GLY A 93 22.84 -5.36 -18.14
CA GLY A 93 23.57 -6.37 -18.90
C GLY A 93 22.79 -6.86 -20.12
N GLU A 94 23.49 -7.52 -21.04
CA GLU A 94 22.88 -8.19 -22.18
C GLU A 94 21.91 -9.28 -21.71
N ASP A 95 20.73 -9.36 -22.33
CA ASP A 95 19.65 -10.30 -22.00
C ASP A 95 19.21 -10.36 -20.52
N PHE A 96 19.52 -9.32 -19.74
CA PHE A 96 19.20 -9.29 -18.31
C PHE A 96 17.70 -9.14 -18.06
N ASN A 97 17.06 -10.20 -17.54
CA ASN A 97 15.66 -10.16 -17.13
C ASN A 97 15.52 -9.52 -15.73
N LEU A 98 14.88 -8.35 -15.64
CA LEU A 98 14.81 -7.61 -14.38
C LEU A 98 14.04 -8.36 -13.28
N LEU A 99 13.14 -9.30 -13.64
CA LEU A 99 12.44 -10.14 -12.66
C LEU A 99 13.37 -11.13 -11.93
N GLY A 100 14.61 -11.30 -12.39
CA GLY A 100 15.67 -12.06 -11.72
C GLY A 100 16.50 -11.24 -10.71
N ASP A 101 16.35 -9.90 -10.69
CA ASP A 101 16.97 -8.99 -9.71
C ASP A 101 16.00 -8.75 -8.55
N HIS A 102 14.79 -8.30 -8.88
CA HIS A 102 13.66 -8.13 -7.96
C HIS A 102 12.39 -8.67 -8.59
N PHE A 103 11.57 -9.39 -7.83
CA PHE A 103 10.32 -9.95 -8.33
C PHE A 103 9.17 -8.97 -8.10
N HIS A 104 8.95 -8.12 -9.11
CA HIS A 104 7.94 -7.05 -9.11
C HIS A 104 6.98 -7.16 -10.31
N PRO A 105 6.21 -8.27 -10.45
CA PRO A 105 5.37 -8.51 -11.62
C PRO A 105 4.26 -7.47 -11.84
N LEU A 106 3.82 -6.76 -10.78
CA LEU A 106 2.79 -5.73 -10.91
C LEU A 106 3.24 -4.53 -11.77
N LEU A 107 4.55 -4.34 -11.96
CA LEU A 107 5.07 -3.27 -12.82
C LEU A 107 4.73 -3.43 -14.30
N VAL A 108 4.17 -4.57 -14.72
CA VAL A 108 3.57 -4.72 -16.05
C VAL A 108 2.54 -3.62 -16.35
N LEU A 109 1.90 -3.07 -15.31
CA LEU A 109 0.97 -1.93 -15.43
C LEU A 109 1.62 -0.63 -15.91
N LEU A 110 2.95 -0.51 -15.85
CA LEU A 110 3.67 0.63 -16.43
C LEU A 110 3.71 0.58 -17.96
N GLY A 111 3.61 -0.61 -18.57
CA GLY A 111 3.68 -0.81 -20.02
C GLY A 111 2.69 0.08 -20.79
N PRO A 112 1.38 0.04 -20.48
CA PRO A 112 0.39 0.92 -21.12
C PRO A 112 0.65 2.42 -20.90
N ALA A 113 1.11 2.83 -19.71
CA ALA A 113 1.42 4.22 -19.43
C ALA A 113 2.62 4.70 -20.27
N TYR A 114 3.67 3.87 -20.36
CA TYR A 114 4.84 4.14 -21.17
C TYR A 114 4.52 4.14 -22.67
N ALA A 115 3.66 3.23 -23.14
CA ALA A 115 3.23 3.21 -24.53
C ALA A 115 2.52 4.52 -24.95
N LEU A 116 1.76 5.13 -24.04
CA LEU A 116 1.09 6.41 -24.27
C LEU A 116 2.06 7.60 -24.27
N ALA A 117 3.07 7.56 -23.40
CA ALA A 117 4.08 8.60 -23.26
C ALA A 117 5.45 7.95 -22.97
N PRO A 118 6.27 7.64 -23.99
CA PRO A 118 7.48 6.84 -23.84
C PRO A 118 8.65 7.66 -23.28
N SER A 119 8.63 7.89 -21.96
CA SER A 119 9.63 8.69 -21.23
C SER A 119 9.78 8.21 -19.79
N GLY A 120 10.97 8.38 -19.20
CA GLY A 120 11.17 8.18 -17.76
C GLY A 120 10.36 9.16 -16.92
N LEU A 121 10.06 10.36 -17.45
CA LEU A 121 9.17 11.32 -16.81
C LEU A 121 7.77 10.73 -16.57
N THR A 122 7.29 9.84 -17.45
CA THR A 122 5.99 9.17 -17.29
C THR A 122 5.93 8.35 -16.02
N LEU A 123 7.02 7.66 -15.67
CA LEU A 123 7.10 6.87 -14.45
C LEU A 123 7.04 7.78 -13.22
N LEU A 124 7.73 8.93 -13.25
CA LEU A 124 7.68 9.92 -12.18
C LEU A 124 6.25 10.46 -11.97
N VAL A 125 5.53 10.75 -13.05
CA VAL A 125 4.12 11.16 -13.00
C VAL A 125 3.24 10.05 -12.43
N VAL A 126 3.43 8.79 -12.85
CA VAL A 126 2.70 7.63 -12.32
C VAL A 126 2.95 7.47 -10.82
N GLN A 127 4.19 7.59 -10.34
CA GLN A 127 4.50 7.58 -8.91
C GLN A 127 3.77 8.71 -8.16
N GLY A 128 3.79 9.95 -8.69
CA GLY A 128 3.06 11.08 -8.11
C GLY A 128 1.55 10.83 -8.02
N LEU A 129 0.96 10.18 -9.03
CA LEU A 129 -0.46 9.78 -9.03
C LEU A 129 -0.75 8.72 -7.96
N LEU A 130 0.07 7.68 -7.86
CA LEU A 130 -0.09 6.59 -6.88
C LEU A 130 0.04 7.11 -5.44
N PHE A 131 1.02 7.98 -5.18
CA PHE A 131 1.18 8.63 -3.89
C PHE A 131 0.00 9.54 -3.55
N GLY A 132 -0.45 10.38 -4.47
CA GLY A 132 -1.64 11.21 -4.25
C GLY A 132 -2.92 10.40 -4.03
N LEU A 133 -3.07 9.25 -4.70
CA LEU A 133 -4.17 8.32 -4.43
C LEU A 133 -4.11 7.79 -2.98
N SER A 134 -2.92 7.41 -2.51
CA SER A 134 -2.75 6.98 -1.11
C SER A 134 -3.10 8.10 -0.12
N VAL A 135 -2.73 9.35 -0.44
CA VAL A 135 -3.08 10.53 0.37
C VAL A 135 -4.59 10.73 0.43
N ALA A 136 -5.30 10.57 -0.70
CA ALA A 136 -6.76 10.65 -0.72
C ALA A 136 -7.41 9.56 0.13
N VAL A 137 -6.88 8.33 0.12
CA VAL A 137 -7.37 7.23 0.97
C VAL A 137 -7.17 7.54 2.45
N VAL A 138 -5.97 7.98 2.83
CA VAL A 138 -5.66 8.36 4.22
C VAL A 138 -6.53 9.53 4.69
N ALA A 139 -6.66 10.58 3.89
CA ALA A 139 -7.49 11.74 4.21
C ALA A 139 -8.96 11.34 4.39
N ARG A 140 -9.51 10.52 3.48
CA ARG A 140 -10.90 10.03 3.57
C ARG A 140 -11.12 9.18 4.82
N THR A 141 -10.17 8.30 5.14
CA THR A 141 -10.21 7.46 6.34
C THR A 141 -10.22 8.34 7.59
N GLY A 142 -9.31 9.31 7.66
CA GLY A 142 -9.26 10.30 8.73
C GLY A 142 -10.55 11.12 8.84
N MET A 143 -11.14 11.53 7.71
CA MET A 143 -12.41 12.27 7.69
C MET A 143 -13.55 11.46 8.28
N THR A 144 -13.53 10.14 8.03
CA THR A 144 -14.54 9.20 8.53
C THR A 144 -14.39 8.96 10.04
N LEU A 145 -13.16 8.92 10.56
CA LEU A 145 -12.88 8.56 11.95
C LEU A 145 -12.77 9.76 12.90
N LEU A 146 -12.30 10.91 12.40
CA LEU A 146 -11.91 12.08 13.20
C LEU A 146 -12.67 13.36 12.82
N GLY A 147 -13.51 13.30 11.79
CA GLY A 147 -14.22 14.45 11.21
C GLY A 147 -13.43 15.17 10.11
N ARG A 148 -14.13 16.03 9.36
CA ARG A 148 -13.65 16.57 8.07
C ARG A 148 -12.31 17.31 8.18
N ALA A 149 -12.18 18.26 9.10
CA ALA A 149 -10.99 19.08 9.23
C ALA A 149 -9.77 18.26 9.68
N ALA A 150 -9.93 17.44 10.73
CA ALA A 150 -8.88 16.56 11.22
C ALA A 150 -8.43 15.55 10.16
N GLY A 151 -9.37 14.97 9.40
CA GLY A 151 -9.06 14.04 8.32
C GLY A 151 -8.24 14.65 7.18
N ILE A 152 -8.60 15.87 6.76
CA ILE A 152 -7.80 16.63 5.79
C ILE A 152 -6.40 16.92 6.36
N GLY A 153 -6.33 17.34 7.63
CA GLY A 153 -5.05 17.57 8.33
C GLY A 153 -4.15 16.34 8.37
N VAL A 154 -4.70 15.16 8.67
CA VAL A 154 -3.97 13.88 8.62
C VAL A 154 -3.48 13.56 7.21
N GLY A 155 -4.32 13.78 6.19
CA GLY A 155 -3.93 13.61 4.79
C GLY A 155 -2.76 14.52 4.37
N ILE A 156 -2.81 15.80 4.76
CA ILE A 156 -1.74 16.77 4.52
C ILE A 156 -0.46 16.37 5.27
N ALA A 157 -0.56 16.00 6.55
CA ALA A 157 0.58 15.57 7.34
C ALA A 157 1.25 14.32 6.74
N TYR A 158 0.45 13.35 6.27
CA TYR A 158 0.96 12.19 5.56
C TYR A 158 1.65 12.59 4.25
N ALA A 159 1.04 13.45 3.43
CA ALA A 159 1.64 13.93 2.19
C ALA A 159 2.97 14.69 2.42
N LEU A 160 3.07 15.45 3.51
CA LEU A 160 4.29 16.17 3.88
C LEU A 160 5.23 15.34 4.74
N SER A 161 4.95 14.04 4.93
CA SER A 161 5.85 13.18 5.69
C SER A 161 7.18 13.01 4.97
N TRP A 162 8.27 12.91 5.76
CA TRP A 162 9.61 12.64 5.25
C TRP A 162 9.63 11.42 4.32
N GLY A 163 8.95 10.32 4.69
CA GLY A 163 8.95 9.09 3.90
C GLY A 163 8.45 9.28 2.46
N LEU A 164 7.34 9.99 2.25
CA LEU A 164 6.84 10.26 0.90
C LEU A 164 7.74 11.26 0.16
N GLN A 165 8.21 12.31 0.83
CA GLN A 165 9.10 13.29 0.20
C GLN A 165 10.43 12.66 -0.25
N SER A 166 11.06 11.85 0.60
CA SER A 166 12.30 11.14 0.28
C SER A 166 12.11 10.14 -0.86
N ALA A 167 10.98 9.43 -0.89
CA ALA A 167 10.67 8.50 -1.98
C ALA A 167 10.51 9.25 -3.32
N VAL A 168 9.85 10.42 -3.33
CA VAL A 168 9.77 11.25 -4.53
C VAL A 168 11.15 11.78 -4.93
N ALA A 169 11.95 12.24 -3.98
CA ALA A 169 13.31 12.74 -4.24
C ALA A 169 14.28 11.67 -4.76
N ALA A 170 14.07 10.40 -4.39
CA ALA A 170 14.81 9.26 -4.90
C ALA A 170 14.37 8.82 -6.31
N GLN A 171 13.35 9.46 -6.91
CA GLN A 171 12.75 9.08 -8.19
C GLN A 171 11.99 7.74 -8.14
N PHE A 172 11.61 7.22 -9.32
CA PHE A 172 10.68 6.11 -9.43
C PHE A 172 11.21 4.82 -8.81
N HIS A 173 10.39 4.19 -7.95
CA HIS A 173 10.62 2.85 -7.42
C HIS A 173 9.31 2.06 -7.41
N GLU A 174 9.41 0.75 -7.53
CA GLU A 174 8.31 -0.21 -7.53
C GLU A 174 7.39 -0.07 -6.30
N ILE A 175 7.96 0.32 -5.15
CA ILE A 175 7.21 0.59 -3.91
C ILE A 175 6.11 1.65 -4.09
N ALA A 176 6.16 2.46 -5.15
CA ALA A 176 5.09 3.38 -5.52
C ALA A 176 3.73 2.70 -5.61
N PHE A 177 3.67 1.45 -6.08
CA PHE A 177 2.45 0.67 -6.15
C PHE A 177 2.01 0.11 -4.78
N ALA A 178 2.95 -0.18 -3.89
CA ALA A 178 2.65 -0.69 -2.55
C ALA A 178 1.93 0.35 -1.69
N VAL A 179 2.30 1.62 -1.84
CA VAL A 179 1.80 2.73 -1.02
C VAL A 179 0.26 2.87 -1.05
N PRO A 180 -0.43 2.98 -2.21
CA PRO A 180 -1.89 3.01 -2.24
C PRO A 180 -2.55 1.69 -1.82
N LEU A 181 -1.94 0.53 -2.13
CA LEU A 181 -2.45 -0.78 -1.72
C LEU A 181 -2.45 -0.95 -0.19
N LEU A 182 -1.36 -0.53 0.47
CA LEU A 182 -1.25 -0.49 1.93
C LEU A 182 -2.28 0.47 2.53
N ALA A 183 -2.42 1.67 1.98
CA ALA A 183 -3.40 2.65 2.46
C ALA A 183 -4.85 2.09 2.38
N LEU A 184 -5.22 1.45 1.28
CA LEU A 184 -6.53 0.82 1.10
C LEU A 184 -6.74 -0.38 2.03
N SER A 185 -5.71 -1.19 2.23
CA SER A 185 -5.77 -2.33 3.15
C SER A 185 -5.94 -1.87 4.60
N LEU A 186 -5.15 -0.90 5.05
CA LEU A 186 -5.24 -0.35 6.40
C LEU A 186 -6.55 0.41 6.64
N GLU A 187 -7.06 1.16 5.65
CA GLU A 187 -8.42 1.72 5.70
C GLU A 187 -9.45 0.61 5.95
N ALA A 188 -9.37 -0.50 5.20
CA ALA A 188 -10.28 -1.62 5.37
C ALA A 188 -10.15 -2.28 6.76
N VAL A 189 -8.93 -2.44 7.29
CA VAL A 189 -8.70 -2.91 8.68
C VAL A 189 -9.34 -1.97 9.69
N LEU A 190 -9.17 -0.66 9.53
CA LEU A 190 -9.74 0.36 10.42
C LEU A 190 -11.27 0.34 10.39
N LEU A 191 -11.85 0.20 9.20
CA LEU A 191 -13.30 0.09 8.97
C LEU A 191 -13.86 -1.32 9.18
N ARG A 192 -13.04 -2.27 9.69
CA ARG A 192 -13.39 -3.66 9.98
C ARG A 192 -13.94 -4.46 8.78
N ARG A 193 -13.47 -4.15 7.56
CA ARG A 193 -13.84 -4.84 6.31
C ARG A 193 -12.78 -5.88 5.95
N VAL A 194 -13.05 -7.15 6.25
CA VAL A 194 -12.08 -8.25 6.08
C VAL A 194 -11.69 -8.44 4.62
N LEU A 195 -12.66 -8.62 3.72
CA LEU A 195 -12.35 -8.96 2.32
C LEU A 195 -11.50 -7.89 1.61
N PRO A 196 -11.84 -6.59 1.64
CA PRO A 196 -10.97 -5.57 1.05
C PRO A 196 -9.57 -5.52 1.69
N ALA A 197 -9.45 -5.72 3.01
CA ALA A 197 -8.14 -5.75 3.67
C ALA A 197 -7.26 -6.90 3.13
N VAL A 198 -7.86 -8.08 2.97
CA VAL A 198 -7.18 -9.26 2.40
C VAL A 198 -6.82 -9.05 0.94
N VAL A 199 -7.73 -8.51 0.12
CA VAL A 199 -7.47 -8.30 -1.31
C VAL A 199 -6.35 -7.28 -1.52
N TRP A 200 -6.45 -6.09 -0.92
CA TRP A 200 -5.44 -5.05 -1.10
C TRP A 200 -4.10 -5.42 -0.46
N GLY A 201 -4.14 -6.04 0.73
CA GLY A 201 -2.94 -6.54 1.39
C GLY A 201 -2.27 -7.67 0.61
N GLY A 202 -3.07 -8.61 0.09
CA GLY A 202 -2.57 -9.77 -0.64
C GLY A 202 -1.92 -9.42 -1.96
N LEU A 203 -2.26 -8.27 -2.57
CA LEU A 203 -1.63 -7.79 -3.81
C LEU A 203 -0.20 -7.25 -3.60
N LEU A 204 0.20 -6.92 -2.37
CA LEU A 204 1.52 -6.33 -2.10
C LEU A 204 2.68 -7.26 -2.48
N VAL A 205 2.48 -8.57 -2.38
CA VAL A 205 3.44 -9.61 -2.82
C VAL A 205 3.86 -9.49 -4.29
N PHE A 206 3.03 -8.85 -5.12
CA PHE A 206 3.30 -8.67 -6.55
C PHE A 206 4.04 -7.36 -6.84
N VAL A 207 4.19 -6.49 -5.83
CA VAL A 207 4.91 -5.22 -5.97
C VAL A 207 6.41 -5.44 -5.81
N LYS A 208 6.82 -6.24 -4.82
CA LYS A 208 8.21 -6.62 -4.56
C LYS A 208 8.24 -7.88 -3.70
N GLU A 209 9.27 -8.72 -3.85
CA GLU A 209 9.37 -10.01 -3.16
C GLU A 209 9.42 -9.89 -1.63
N ASP A 210 10.12 -8.88 -1.12
CA ASP A 210 10.33 -8.66 0.31
C ASP A 210 9.04 -8.20 1.03
N LEU A 211 8.07 -7.66 0.28
CA LEU A 211 6.77 -7.29 0.81
C LEU A 211 5.94 -8.50 1.25
N GLY A 212 6.35 -9.72 0.93
CA GLY A 212 5.80 -10.93 1.56
C GLY A 212 5.85 -10.86 3.10
N LEU A 213 6.92 -10.27 3.67
CA LEU A 213 7.01 -10.06 5.12
C LEU A 213 5.99 -9.04 5.63
N THR A 214 5.76 -7.95 4.88
CA THR A 214 4.72 -6.95 5.19
C THR A 214 3.33 -7.58 5.16
N VAL A 215 3.07 -8.49 4.20
CA VAL A 215 1.81 -9.23 4.10
C VAL A 215 1.64 -10.20 5.27
N ILE A 216 2.70 -10.87 5.72
CA ILE A 216 2.67 -11.68 6.95
C ILE A 216 2.23 -10.84 8.14
N ALA A 217 2.91 -9.72 8.39
CA ALA A 217 2.62 -8.84 9.52
C ALA A 217 1.18 -8.28 9.45
N LEU A 218 0.74 -7.83 8.27
CA LEU A 218 -0.62 -7.37 8.04
C LEU A 218 -1.66 -8.46 8.31
N GLY A 219 -1.43 -9.69 7.85
CA GLY A 219 -2.30 -10.83 8.11
C GLY A 219 -2.42 -11.17 9.60
N LEU A 220 -1.32 -11.12 10.35
CA LEU A 220 -1.33 -11.33 11.80
C LEU A 220 -2.10 -10.22 12.53
N VAL A 221 -1.89 -8.96 12.14
CA VAL A 221 -2.65 -7.82 12.67
C VAL A 221 -4.14 -7.97 12.36
N LEU A 222 -4.50 -8.41 11.16
CA LEU A 222 -5.89 -8.67 10.77
C LEU A 222 -6.50 -9.80 11.60
N ALA A 223 -5.78 -10.91 11.77
CA ALA A 223 -6.22 -12.06 12.56
C ALA A 223 -6.46 -11.66 14.02
N TRP A 224 -5.55 -10.89 14.61
CA TRP A 224 -5.67 -10.43 15.99
C TRP A 224 -6.81 -9.42 16.17
N ARG A 225 -6.84 -8.34 15.37
CA ARG A 225 -7.75 -7.20 15.56
C ARG A 225 -9.19 -7.52 15.16
N LEU A 226 -9.37 -8.30 14.10
CA LEU A 226 -10.69 -8.66 13.57
C LEU A 226 -11.13 -10.08 13.96
N ARG A 227 -10.30 -10.85 14.68
CA ARG A 227 -10.58 -12.23 15.13
C ARG A 227 -11.05 -13.11 13.97
N THR A 228 -10.31 -13.07 12.87
CA THR A 228 -10.68 -13.78 11.62
C THR A 228 -9.54 -14.66 11.13
N ILE A 229 -9.87 -15.89 10.73
CA ILE A 229 -8.91 -16.82 10.12
C ILE A 229 -8.38 -16.31 8.78
N ALA A 230 -9.10 -15.39 8.11
CA ALA A 230 -8.66 -14.77 6.88
C ALA A 230 -7.31 -14.03 7.04
N GLY A 231 -7.00 -13.52 8.23
CA GLY A 231 -5.69 -12.96 8.53
C GLY A 231 -4.58 -14.00 8.51
N LEU A 232 -4.83 -15.20 9.04
CA LEU A 232 -3.86 -16.30 9.00
C LEU A 232 -3.63 -16.80 7.57
N TRP A 233 -4.69 -16.89 6.76
CA TRP A 233 -4.57 -17.20 5.34
C TRP A 233 -3.77 -16.13 4.58
N LEU A 234 -3.99 -14.85 4.89
CA LEU A 234 -3.20 -13.76 4.32
C LEU A 234 -1.72 -13.87 4.72
N SER A 235 -1.43 -14.21 5.98
CA SER A 235 -0.05 -14.42 6.42
C SER A 235 0.60 -15.62 5.72
N LEU A 236 -0.12 -16.73 5.58
CA LEU A 236 0.36 -17.89 4.84
C LEU A 236 0.64 -17.54 3.38
N TRP A 237 -0.23 -16.74 2.75
CA TRP A 237 -0.03 -16.24 1.40
C TRP A 237 1.24 -15.39 1.27
N GLY A 238 1.48 -14.46 2.20
CA GLY A 238 2.72 -13.68 2.24
C GLY A 238 3.98 -14.54 2.38
N ALA A 239 3.94 -15.55 3.27
CA ALA A 239 5.04 -16.47 3.49
C ALA A 239 5.30 -17.38 2.27
N LEU A 240 4.25 -17.94 1.69
CA LEU A 240 4.33 -18.74 0.48
C LEU A 240 4.99 -17.93 -0.64
N TRP A 241 4.52 -16.70 -0.86
CA TRP A 241 5.04 -15.92 -1.97
C TRP A 241 6.48 -15.48 -1.76
N LEU A 242 6.87 -15.09 -0.54
CA LEU A 242 8.25 -14.79 -0.21
C LEU A 242 9.18 -15.97 -0.49
N ILE A 243 8.77 -17.19 -0.10
CA ILE A 243 9.57 -18.39 -0.33
C ILE A 243 9.68 -18.68 -1.82
N VAL A 244 8.55 -18.69 -2.54
CA VAL A 244 8.56 -19.04 -3.97
C VAL A 244 9.28 -17.98 -4.79
N SER A 245 9.11 -16.69 -4.51
CA SER A 245 9.82 -15.62 -5.24
C SER A 245 11.34 -15.71 -5.03
N VAL A 246 11.80 -15.86 -3.79
CA VAL A 246 13.24 -15.85 -3.45
C VAL A 246 13.93 -17.17 -3.79
N ARG A 247 13.28 -18.32 -3.56
CA ARG A 247 13.93 -19.64 -3.73
C ARG A 247 13.71 -20.28 -5.10
N VAL A 248 12.73 -19.81 -5.86
CA VAL A 248 12.36 -20.44 -7.14
C VAL A 248 12.43 -19.43 -8.27
N ILE A 249 11.68 -18.33 -8.19
CA ILE A 249 11.52 -17.41 -9.33
C ILE A 249 12.80 -16.63 -9.60
N LEU A 250 13.35 -15.96 -8.59
CA LEU A 250 14.55 -15.15 -8.74
C LEU A 250 15.73 -15.99 -9.26
N PRO A 251 16.08 -17.15 -8.66
CA PRO A 251 17.11 -18.04 -9.20
C PRO A 251 16.85 -18.54 -10.63
N ALA A 252 15.59 -18.81 -10.99
CA ALA A 252 15.25 -19.29 -12.32
C ALA A 252 15.35 -18.21 -13.42
N LEU A 253 15.29 -16.93 -13.04
CA LEU A 253 15.32 -15.80 -13.96
C LEU A 253 16.64 -15.00 -13.93
N ASN A 254 17.48 -15.22 -12.91
CA ASN A 254 18.78 -14.59 -12.80
C ASN A 254 19.82 -15.33 -13.66
N THR A 255 20.68 -14.59 -14.35
CA THR A 255 21.75 -15.14 -15.20
C THR A 255 22.82 -15.90 -14.41
N SER A 256 22.99 -15.62 -13.12
CA SER A 256 23.91 -16.31 -12.20
C SER A 256 23.27 -17.54 -11.52
N GLY A 257 21.95 -17.71 -11.64
CA GLY A 257 21.20 -18.76 -10.96
C GLY A 257 21.06 -18.57 -9.43
N GLN A 258 21.42 -17.41 -8.89
CA GLN A 258 21.37 -17.10 -7.45
C GLN A 258 20.65 -15.77 -7.18
N TYR A 259 20.27 -15.52 -5.92
CA TYR A 259 19.75 -14.22 -5.49
C TYR A 259 20.89 -13.32 -5.01
N ASP A 260 21.16 -12.25 -5.76
CA ASP A 260 22.34 -11.38 -5.59
C ASP A 260 22.37 -10.60 -4.26
N TYR A 261 21.28 -10.59 -3.49
CA TYR A 261 21.18 -9.88 -2.21
C TYR A 261 21.17 -10.82 -0.99
N SER A 262 21.32 -12.13 -1.21
CA SER A 262 21.35 -13.12 -0.13
C SER A 262 22.47 -12.89 0.89
N ASP A 263 23.60 -12.33 0.45
CA ASP A 263 24.76 -12.04 1.29
C ASP A 263 24.68 -10.71 2.05
N ARG A 264 23.60 -9.93 1.88
CA ARG A 264 23.45 -8.61 2.56
C ARG A 264 23.09 -8.73 4.03
N ILE A 265 22.60 -9.89 4.46
CA ILE A 265 22.39 -10.23 5.86
C ILE A 265 23.06 -11.57 6.12
N ASP A 266 24.08 -11.55 6.97
CA ASP A 266 24.70 -12.78 7.46
C ASP A 266 23.80 -13.46 8.49
N VAL A 267 22.79 -14.17 8.00
CA VAL A 267 21.85 -14.93 8.83
C VAL A 267 22.60 -15.99 9.66
N GLY A 268 23.70 -16.53 9.14
CA GLY A 268 24.56 -17.48 9.85
C GLY A 268 25.25 -16.83 11.06
N GLY A 269 25.86 -15.67 10.85
CA GLY A 269 26.47 -14.85 11.89
C GLY A 269 25.47 -14.36 12.94
N MET A 270 24.26 -13.95 12.52
CA MET A 270 23.20 -13.52 13.44
C MET A 270 22.67 -14.65 14.33
N ILE A 271 22.65 -15.90 13.82
CA ILE A 271 22.28 -17.08 14.62
C ILE A 271 23.44 -17.47 15.56
N ALA A 272 24.69 -17.32 15.12
CA ALA A 272 25.87 -17.62 15.91
C ALA A 272 26.09 -16.64 17.07
N ASP A 273 25.75 -15.36 16.88
CA ASP A 273 25.75 -14.33 17.94
C ASP A 273 24.46 -13.49 17.92
N PRO A 274 23.37 -14.00 18.53
CA PRO A 274 22.10 -13.29 18.59
C PRO A 274 22.18 -11.99 19.42
N ALA A 275 23.08 -11.91 20.40
CA ALA A 275 23.22 -10.74 21.25
C ALA A 275 23.96 -9.61 20.50
N GLY A 276 25.04 -9.94 19.81
CA GLY A 276 25.74 -9.03 18.90
C GLY A 276 24.85 -8.54 17.78
N ALA A 277 24.05 -9.43 17.16
CA ALA A 277 23.07 -9.05 16.13
C ALA A 277 22.03 -8.05 16.65
N VAL A 278 21.56 -8.21 17.90
CA VAL A 278 20.64 -7.23 18.52
C VAL A 278 21.34 -5.91 18.77
N VAL A 279 22.59 -5.91 19.27
CA VAL A 279 23.37 -4.68 19.48
C VAL A 279 23.58 -3.95 18.15
N ASP A 280 23.94 -4.66 17.09
CA ASP A 280 24.13 -4.11 15.75
C ASP A 280 22.84 -3.57 15.14
N LEU A 281 21.70 -4.19 15.45
CA LEU A 281 20.38 -3.74 15.01
C LEU A 281 20.03 -2.34 15.57
N VAL A 282 20.50 -2.02 16.79
CA VAL A 282 20.23 -0.73 17.45
C VAL A 282 21.42 0.23 17.47
N SER A 283 22.62 -0.22 17.10
CA SER A 283 23.82 0.63 17.05
C SER A 283 23.89 1.42 15.73
N GLY A 284 24.26 2.70 15.81
CA GLY A 284 24.40 3.60 14.66
C GLY A 284 23.55 4.87 14.78
N THR A 285 24.20 6.04 14.75
CA THR A 285 23.57 7.37 14.92
C THR A 285 22.41 7.60 13.95
N ALA A 286 22.55 7.18 12.70
CA ALA A 286 21.53 7.29 11.67
C ALA A 286 20.27 6.40 11.91
N LYS A 287 20.42 5.26 12.63
CA LYS A 287 19.28 4.42 13.06
C LYS A 287 18.51 5.11 14.20
N HIS A 288 19.23 5.78 15.10
CA HIS A 288 18.63 6.60 16.16
C HIS A 288 17.87 7.81 15.58
N GLU A 289 18.42 8.48 14.57
CA GLU A 289 17.73 9.57 13.86
C GLU A 289 16.45 9.08 13.17
N THR A 290 16.49 7.90 12.56
CA THR A 290 15.31 7.29 11.91
C THR A 290 14.25 6.93 12.95
N LEU A 291 14.63 6.32 14.08
CA LEU A 291 13.73 6.06 15.21
C LEU A 291 13.15 7.35 15.77
N LEU A 292 13.97 8.39 15.93
CA LEU A 292 13.57 9.67 16.47
C LEU A 292 12.61 10.40 15.52
N LEU A 293 12.83 10.33 14.21
CA LEU A 293 11.88 10.83 13.21
C LEU A 293 10.58 10.03 13.16
N LEU A 294 10.62 8.70 13.29
CA LEU A 294 9.42 7.87 13.41
C LEU A 294 8.62 8.21 14.68
N LEU A 295 9.32 8.45 15.80
CA LEU A 295 8.73 8.88 17.07
C LEU A 295 8.22 10.33 17.02
N LEU A 296 8.88 11.24 16.30
CA LEU A 296 8.42 12.62 16.12
C LEU A 296 7.24 12.71 15.16
N ALA A 297 7.26 11.95 14.06
CA ALA A 297 6.19 11.93 13.06
C ALA A 297 4.96 11.13 13.51
N GLY A 298 5.15 10.06 14.29
CA GLY A 298 4.08 9.18 14.78
C GLY A 298 3.69 9.40 16.25
N GLY A 299 4.50 10.10 17.03
CA GLY A 299 4.31 10.31 18.47
C GLY A 299 4.29 9.01 19.29
N ALA A 300 3.85 9.11 20.55
CA ALA A 300 3.50 7.95 21.37
C ALA A 300 2.30 7.15 20.82
N LEU A 301 1.57 7.70 19.83
CA LEU A 301 0.48 7.02 19.13
C LEU A 301 1.00 5.86 18.27
N PHE A 302 2.19 6.02 17.68
CA PHE A 302 2.87 4.95 16.95
C PHE A 302 3.15 3.75 17.86
N LEU A 303 3.66 3.99 19.07
CA LEU A 303 3.96 2.91 20.02
C LEU A 303 2.71 2.20 20.56
N ARG A 304 1.54 2.87 20.53
CA ARG A 304 0.27 2.33 21.02
C ARG A 304 -0.58 1.68 19.94
N SER A 305 -0.29 1.90 18.66
CA SER A 305 -1.10 1.39 17.55
C SER A 305 -0.67 -0.02 17.16
N SER A 306 -1.60 -0.96 17.15
CA SER A 306 -1.36 -2.31 16.63
C SER A 306 -1.01 -2.32 15.14
N LEU A 307 -1.35 -1.25 14.40
CA LEU A 307 -1.02 -1.14 12.97
C LEU A 307 0.46 -0.86 12.72
N SER A 308 1.17 -0.35 13.72
CA SER A 308 2.62 -0.12 13.66
C SER A 308 3.40 -1.42 13.51
N LEU A 309 2.81 -2.56 13.92
CA LEU A 309 3.39 -3.89 13.72
C LEU A 309 3.59 -4.22 12.24
N VAL A 310 2.79 -3.64 11.34
CA VAL A 310 2.93 -3.82 9.88
C VAL A 310 4.24 -3.21 9.37
N LEU A 311 4.81 -2.24 10.08
CA LEU A 311 6.06 -1.57 9.71
C LEU A 311 7.29 -2.30 10.25
N LEU A 312 7.11 -3.25 11.18
CA LEU A 312 8.23 -3.96 11.80
C LEU A 312 9.14 -4.64 10.78
N PRO A 313 8.65 -5.38 9.77
CA PRO A 313 9.54 -6.00 8.80
C PRO A 313 10.46 -5.00 8.10
N THR A 314 9.90 -3.86 7.66
CA THR A 314 10.66 -2.81 6.97
C THR A 314 11.69 -2.15 7.90
N ILE A 315 11.32 -1.89 9.15
CA ILE A 315 12.24 -1.29 10.13
C ILE A 315 13.36 -2.27 10.48
N LEU A 316 13.01 -3.52 10.81
CA LEU A 316 13.96 -4.56 11.21
C LEU A 316 14.97 -4.84 10.10
N TRP A 317 14.51 -5.03 8.85
CA TRP A 317 15.42 -5.24 7.73
C TRP A 317 16.34 -4.03 7.48
N ARG A 318 15.79 -2.80 7.48
CA ARG A 318 16.60 -1.59 7.30
C ARG A 318 17.66 -1.43 8.38
N PHE A 319 17.35 -1.87 9.60
CA PHE A 319 18.26 -1.79 10.74
C PHE A 319 19.25 -2.95 10.75
N ALA A 320 18.91 -4.07 10.13
CA ALA A 320 19.76 -5.25 10.00
C ALA A 320 20.76 -5.16 8.83
N SER A 321 20.45 -4.37 7.80
CA SER A 321 21.37 -4.09 6.69
C SER A 321 22.62 -3.36 7.18
N GLY A 322 23.74 -3.54 6.48
CA GLY A 322 25.05 -2.88 6.69
C GLY A 322 25.33 -1.65 5.77
N GLN A 323 24.42 -1.30 4.85
CA GLN A 323 24.62 -0.18 3.92
C GLN A 323 24.12 1.19 4.42
N GLU A 324 25.03 2.17 4.42
CA GLU A 324 24.77 3.53 4.91
C GLU A 324 23.58 4.23 4.24
N GLY A 325 23.29 3.94 2.97
CA GLY A 325 22.15 4.51 2.24
C GLY A 325 20.75 4.13 2.77
N TYR A 326 20.65 3.18 3.71
CA TYR A 326 19.37 2.76 4.30
C TYR A 326 19.01 3.51 5.59
N TRP A 327 19.89 4.35 6.12
CA TRP A 327 19.68 5.15 7.33
C TRP A 327 20.28 6.56 7.21
N GLY A 328 19.68 7.51 7.93
CA GLY A 328 20.18 8.89 8.03
C GLY A 328 19.45 9.89 7.15
N ILE A 329 19.63 11.17 7.48
CA ILE A 329 18.94 12.32 6.86
C ILE A 329 19.86 13.07 5.86
N SER A 330 21.17 12.80 5.93
CA SER A 330 22.19 13.45 5.10
C SER A 330 22.43 12.65 3.82
N ARG A 331 22.14 13.28 2.67
CA ARG A 331 22.89 13.06 1.42
C ARG A 331 23.81 14.25 1.21
#